data_AF-A0A0K2RHC4-F1
#
_entry.id   AF-A0A0K2RHC4-F1
#
_cell.length_a   1.000
_cell.length_b   1.000
_cell.length_c   1.000
_cell.angle_alpha   90.00
_cell.angle_beta   90.00
_cell.angle_gamma   90.00
#
_symmetry.space_group_name_H-M   'P 1'
#
loop_
_entity.id
_entity.type
_entity.pdbx_description
1 polymer ?
#
loop_
_entity_poly.entity_id
_entity_poly.type
_entity_poly.pdbx_seq_one_letter_code
_entity_poly.pdbx_strand_id
1 'polypeptide(L)'
;MLPVRYYIPPGDVRLDLMEESPKRTVCPYKGEARYWTYPGAEDGRNVAWSYDRRFRDAAQIHGLLSFFNERVDLTVDGVLQPRPVTPWSRPQDRRE
;
A
#
# COMPACT_ATOMS: atom_id res chain seq x y z
N MET A 1 -5.66 -11.09 12.61
CA MET A 1 -6.37 -9.82 12.36
C MET A 1 -5.66 -9.10 11.21
N LEU A 2 -6.37 -8.42 10.30
CA LEU A 2 -5.73 -7.62 9.25
C LEU A 2 -5.23 -6.29 9.83
N PRO A 3 -4.07 -5.77 9.40
CA PRO A 3 -3.56 -4.50 9.92
C PRO A 3 -4.40 -3.31 9.42
N VAL A 4 -4.38 -2.23 10.19
CA VAL A 4 -4.96 -0.93 9.77
C VAL A 4 -4.27 -0.44 8.50
N ARG A 5 -5.07 0.02 7.54
CA ARG A 5 -4.60 0.62 6.28
C ARG A 5 -5.09 2.06 6.19
N TYR A 6 -4.16 2.97 5.95
CA TYR A 6 -4.43 4.39 5.78
C TYR A 6 -4.53 4.70 4.29
N TYR A 7 -5.56 5.45 3.92
CA TYR A 7 -5.79 5.88 2.54
C TYR A 7 -5.60 7.38 2.44
N ILE A 8 -4.67 7.79 1.58
CA ILE A 8 -4.15 9.15 1.49
C ILE A 8 -4.48 9.71 0.10
N PRO A 9 -4.98 10.95 -0.02
CA PRO A 9 -5.17 11.60 -1.31
C PRO A 9 -3.86 11.65 -2.12
N PRO A 10 -3.91 11.46 -3.46
CA PRO A 10 -2.71 11.49 -4.29
C PRO A 10 -1.88 12.77 -4.17
N GLY A 11 -2.52 13.92 -3.92
CA GLY A 11 -1.85 15.21 -3.75
C GLY A 11 -0.97 15.30 -2.50
N ASP A 12 -1.20 14.44 -1.51
CA ASP A 12 -0.41 14.37 -0.28
C ASP A 12 0.66 13.28 -0.33
N VAL A 13 0.82 12.63 -1.49
CA VAL A 13 1.82 11.58 -1.74
C VAL A 13 2.84 12.07 -2.75
N ARG A 14 4.13 11.89 -2.44
CA ARG A 14 5.24 12.13 -3.37
C ARG A 14 5.33 11.04 -4.45
N LEU A 15 4.29 10.94 -5.27
CA LEU A 15 4.18 10.00 -6.38
C LEU A 15 5.22 10.25 -7.48
N ASP A 16 5.75 11.46 -7.57
CA ASP A 16 6.85 11.84 -8.46
C ASP A 16 8.16 11.09 -8.15
N LEU A 17 8.29 10.53 -6.94
CA LEU A 17 9.41 9.68 -6.54
C LEU A 17 9.16 8.19 -6.80
N MET A 18 8.00 7.82 -7.35
CA MET A 18 7.57 6.44 -7.52
C MET A 18 7.41 6.07 -9.00
N GLU A 19 7.55 4.77 -9.27
CA GLU A 19 7.32 4.17 -10.58
C GLU A 19 6.07 3.29 -10.53
N GLU A 20 5.15 3.48 -11.48
CA GLU A 20 3.97 2.61 -11.59
C GLU A 20 4.39 1.20 -12.06
N SER A 21 3.98 0.19 -11.30
CA SER A 21 4.22 -1.21 -11.64
C SER A 21 3.19 -1.71 -12.64
N PRO A 22 3.54 -2.62 -13.57
CA PRO A 22 2.57 -3.28 -14.44
C PRO A 22 1.64 -4.23 -13.67
N LYS A 23 1.95 -4.56 -12.41
CA LYS A 23 1.14 -5.46 -11.59
C LYS A 23 -0.29 -4.91 -11.43
N ARG A 24 -1.28 -5.79 -11.59
CA ARG A 24 -2.68 -5.54 -11.26
C ARG A 24 -3.22 -6.71 -10.45
N THR A 25 -4.14 -6.45 -9.54
CA THR A 25 -4.92 -7.50 -8.86
C THR A 25 -6.37 -7.05 -8.74
N VAL A 26 -7.30 -7.99 -8.58
CA VAL A 26 -8.72 -7.66 -8.43
C VAL A 26 -9.17 -8.12 -7.05
N CYS A 27 -9.76 -7.19 -6.29
CA CYS A 27 -10.49 -7.50 -5.07
C CYS A 27 -11.99 -7.45 -5.38
N PRO A 28 -12.77 -8.49 -5.03
CA PRO A 28 -14.20 -8.56 -5.35
C PRO A 28 -15.02 -7.43 -4.70
N TYR A 29 -14.50 -6.79 -3.65
CA TYR A 29 -15.18 -5.72 -2.92
C TYR A 29 -14.67 -4.32 -3.24
N LYS A 30 -13.42 -4.20 -3.74
CA LYS A 30 -12.71 -2.91 -3.83
C LYS A 30 -12.31 -2.51 -5.24
N GLY A 31 -12.36 -3.41 -6.21
CA GLY A 31 -11.94 -3.12 -7.58
C GLY A 31 -10.55 -3.61 -7.93
N GLU A 32 -10.05 -3.10 -9.05
CA GLU A 32 -8.69 -3.40 -9.51
C GLU A 32 -7.69 -2.52 -8.79
N ALA A 33 -6.64 -3.12 -8.24
CA ALA A 33 -5.53 -2.44 -7.63
C ALA A 33 -4.43 -2.15 -8.65
N ARG A 34 -4.00 -0.90 -8.71
CA ARG A 34 -2.73 -0.47 -9.31
C ARG A 34 -1.66 -0.39 -8.23
N TYR A 35 -0.39 -0.55 -8.60
CA TYR A 35 0.72 -0.60 -7.64
C TYR A 35 1.86 0.31 -8.05
N TRP A 36 2.61 0.79 -7.06
CA TRP A 36 3.79 1.63 -7.23
C TRP A 36 4.98 1.06 -6.46
N THR A 37 6.15 1.15 -7.07
CA THR A 37 7.46 0.87 -6.46
C THR A 37 8.18 2.18 -6.18
N TYR A 38 8.85 2.27 -5.03
CA TYR A 38 9.82 3.32 -4.77
C TYR A 38 11.20 2.80 -5.19
N PRO A 39 11.91 3.43 -6.14
CA PRO A 39 13.21 2.94 -6.63
C PRO A 39 14.27 2.78 -5.55
N GLY A 40 14.20 3.59 -4.48
CA GLY A 40 15.09 3.49 -3.32
C GLY A 40 14.67 2.43 -2.29
N ALA A 41 13.56 1.71 -2.49
CA ALA A 41 13.17 0.63 -1.60
C ALA A 41 14.00 -0.63 -1.92
N GLU A 42 14.48 -1.30 -0.86
CA GLU A 42 15.12 -2.60 -1.01
C GLU A 42 14.20 -3.58 -1.76
N ASP A 43 14.80 -4.38 -2.64
CA ASP A 43 14.15 -5.40 -3.48
C ASP A 43 13.17 -4.88 -4.55
N GLY A 44 13.07 -3.56 -4.80
CA GLY A 44 12.23 -3.02 -5.89
C GLY A 44 10.74 -3.41 -5.79
N ARG A 45 10.27 -3.75 -4.59
CA ARG A 45 8.92 -4.26 -4.37
C ARG A 45 7.91 -3.12 -4.39
N ASN A 46 6.69 -3.45 -4.82
CA ASN A 46 5.55 -2.55 -4.70
C ASN A 46 5.34 -2.14 -3.23
N VAL A 47 5.37 -0.85 -2.95
CA VAL A 47 5.19 -0.28 -1.59
C VAL A 47 3.82 0.35 -1.40
N ALA A 48 3.18 0.79 -2.49
CA ALA A 48 1.86 1.41 -2.45
C ALA A 48 0.90 0.79 -3.47
N TRP A 49 -0.40 0.99 -3.24
CA TRP A 49 -1.46 0.65 -4.17
C TRP A 49 -2.62 1.64 -4.10
N SER A 50 -3.46 1.62 -5.13
CA SER A 50 -4.73 2.36 -5.22
C SER A 50 -5.76 1.49 -5.91
N TYR A 51 -7.02 1.62 -5.51
CA TYR A 51 -8.14 0.98 -6.20
C TYR A 51 -8.77 1.90 -7.25
N ASP A 52 -9.27 1.30 -8.33
CA ASP A 52 -10.07 1.98 -9.34
C ASP A 52 -11.45 2.42 -8.80
N ARG A 53 -12.32 2.94 -9.69
CA ARG A 53 -13.65 3.43 -9.31
C ARG A 53 -14.80 2.46 -9.60
N ARG A 54 -14.52 1.16 -9.84
CA ARG A 54 -15.51 0.23 -10.40
C ARG A 54 -16.63 -0.16 -9.42
N PHE A 55 -16.37 -0.27 -8.11
CA PHE A 55 -17.36 -0.80 -7.14
C PHE A 55 -17.83 0.22 -6.09
N ARG A 56 -19.14 0.46 -5.98
CA ARG A 56 -19.68 1.52 -5.11
C ARG A 56 -19.40 1.33 -3.61
N ASP A 57 -19.28 0.10 -3.14
CA ASP A 57 -19.12 -0.20 -1.70
C ASP A 57 -17.76 0.24 -1.13
N ALA A 58 -16.79 0.51 -2.01
CA ALA A 58 -15.46 1.03 -1.67
C ALA A 58 -15.26 2.48 -2.11
N ALA A 59 -16.33 3.22 -2.40
CA ALA A 59 -16.26 4.58 -2.94
C ALA A 59 -15.37 5.51 -2.12
N GLN A 60 -15.38 5.39 -0.79
CA GLN A 60 -14.58 6.22 0.12
C GLN A 60 -13.05 6.05 -0.03
N ILE A 61 -12.57 4.96 -0.64
CA ILE A 61 -11.13 4.70 -0.82
C ILE A 61 -10.67 4.78 -2.28
N HIS A 62 -11.57 5.01 -3.23
CA HIS A 62 -11.23 4.99 -4.64
C HIS A 62 -10.28 6.12 -5.03
N GLY A 63 -9.22 5.77 -5.77
CA GLY A 63 -8.18 6.72 -6.17
C GLY A 63 -7.30 7.23 -5.03
N LEU A 64 -7.53 6.80 -3.78
CA LEU A 64 -6.63 7.07 -2.67
C LEU A 64 -5.52 6.01 -2.64
N LEU A 65 -4.33 6.43 -2.19
CA LEU A 65 -3.19 5.54 -2.05
C LEU A 65 -3.12 4.96 -0.64
N SER A 66 -2.77 3.69 -0.56
CA SER A 66 -2.40 3.01 0.68
C SER A 66 -1.06 2.33 0.54
N PHE A 67 -0.37 2.15 1.65
CA PHE A 67 0.98 1.61 1.72
C PHE A 67 1.00 0.26 2.42
N PHE A 68 1.95 -0.60 2.03
CA PHE A 68 2.23 -1.82 2.75
C PHE A 68 3.06 -1.48 3.98
N ASN A 69 2.42 -1.28 5.14
CA ASN A 69 3.07 -0.94 6.42
C ASN A 69 4.25 -1.89 6.75
N GLU A 70 4.15 -3.14 6.35
CA GLU A 70 5.17 -4.18 6.47
C GLU A 70 6.40 -3.97 5.55
N ARG A 71 6.39 -2.93 4.69
CA ARG A 71 7.46 -2.58 3.74
C ARG A 71 7.95 -1.15 3.88
N VAL A 72 7.38 -0.37 4.81
CA VAL A 72 7.73 1.03 5.05
C VAL A 72 7.86 1.30 6.55
N ASP A 73 8.44 2.44 6.91
CA ASP A 73 8.24 3.00 8.25
C ASP A 73 7.00 3.86 8.24
N LEU A 74 6.12 3.64 9.23
CA LEU A 74 4.91 4.40 9.41
C LEU A 74 4.99 5.14 10.74
N THR A 75 4.92 6.46 10.70
CA THR A 75 4.82 7.29 11.90
C THR A 75 3.45 7.97 11.90
N VAL A 76 2.73 7.88 13.01
CA VAL A 76 1.43 8.55 13.22
C VAL A 76 1.58 9.45 14.43
N ASP A 77 1.31 10.74 14.27
CA ASP A 77 1.43 11.76 15.32
C ASP A 77 2.79 11.72 16.05
N GLY A 78 3.88 11.48 15.30
CA GLY A 78 5.24 11.36 15.83
C GLY A 78 5.59 10.00 16.44
N VAL A 79 4.66 9.05 16.49
CA VAL A 79 4.87 7.71 17.05
C VAL A 79 5.11 6.69 15.93
N LEU A 80 6.29 6.05 15.95
CA LEU A 80 6.62 4.95 15.05
C LEU A 80 5.69 3.75 15.33
N GLN A 81 5.02 3.29 14.28
CA GLN A 81 4.11 2.16 14.33
C GLN A 81 4.88 0.85 14.09
N PRO A 82 4.51 -0.25 14.77
CA PRO A 82 5.12 -1.55 14.52
C PRO A 82 4.82 -2.02 13.10
N ARG A 83 5.82 -2.66 12.46
CA ARG A 83 5.62 -3.31 11.17
C ARG A 83 4.85 -4.62 11.36
N PRO A 84 3.65 -4.77 10.81
CA PRO A 84 2.88 -6.00 10.99
C PRO A 84 3.48 -7.16 10.19
N VAL A 85 3.39 -8.37 10.73
CA VAL A 85 3.68 -9.59 9.96
C VAL A 85 2.41 -10.01 9.21
N THR A 86 2.50 -10.04 7.88
CA THR A 86 1.38 -10.33 6.97
C THR A 86 1.83 -11.24 5.84
N PRO A 87 0.91 -11.77 5.01
CA PRO A 87 1.29 -12.50 3.80
C PRO A 87 2.17 -11.72 2.82
N TRP A 88 2.19 -10.38 2.90
CA TRP A 88 2.99 -9.51 2.03
C TRP A 88 4.31 -9.03 2.66
N SER A 89 4.60 -9.39 3.91
CA SER A 89 5.89 -9.12 4.57
C SER A 89 7.02 -9.89 3.89
N ARG A 90 8.28 -9.50 4.13
CA ARG A 90 9.41 -10.21 3.51
C ARG A 90 9.47 -11.64 4.07
N PRO A 91 9.97 -12.62 3.30
CA PRO A 91 10.06 -14.00 3.78
C PRO A 91 10.83 -14.14 5.10
N GLN A 92 11.87 -13.33 5.30
CA GLN A 92 12.65 -13.28 6.54
C GLN A 92 11.85 -12.74 7.74
N ASP A 93 10.98 -11.76 7.51
CA ASP A 93 10.12 -11.16 8.54
C ASP A 93 8.92 -12.04 8.92
N ARG A 94 8.69 -13.13 8.18
CA ARG A 94 7.61 -14.11 8.44
C ARG A 94 8.09 -15.33 9.24
N ARG A 95 9.37 -15.40 9.59
CA ARG A 95 9.95 -16.49 10.40
C ARG A 95 10.00 -16.06 11.86
N GLU A 96 8.87 -16.14 12.53
CA GLU A 96 8.76 -16.23 14.00
C GLU A 96 7.70 -17.28 14.34
#